data_AF-A0A821PC91-F1
#
_entry.id   AF-A0A821PC91-F1
#
_cell.length_a   1.000
_cell.length_b   1.000
_cell.length_c   1.000
_cell.angle_alpha   90.00
_cell.angle_beta   90.00
_cell.angle_gamma   90.00
#
_symmetry.space_group_name_H-M   'P 1'
#
loop_
_entity.id
_entity.type
_entity.pdbx_description
1 polymer ?
#
loop_
_entity_poly.entity_id
_entity_poly.type
_entity_poly.pdbx_seq_one_letter_code
_entity_poly.pdbx_strand_id
1 'polypeptide(L)'
;TIEIKECKAAAFKILLHYIYTGQISLTKENEDILLDLLGLVHQYGFEQLENSLSIYIQSILSLNNVCIIYDTACLYKLNNLREHCALFIDNHAKEIIKTNEFFALSS
;
A
#
# COMPACT_ATOMS: atom_id res chain seq x y z
N THR A 1 23.26 0.06 -3.47
CA THR A 1 21.98 0.38 -2.81
C THR A 1 21.17 1.27 -3.74
N ILE A 2 20.37 0.69 -4.64
CA ILE A 2 19.68 1.42 -5.74
C ILE A 2 18.15 1.17 -5.74
N GLU A 3 17.65 0.24 -4.92
CA GLU A 3 16.30 -0.32 -5.04
C GLU A 3 15.14 0.68 -4.85
N ILE A 4 15.29 1.67 -3.96
CA ILE A 4 14.22 2.63 -3.63
C ILE A 4 13.87 3.55 -4.81
N LYS A 5 14.83 3.84 -5.71
CA LYS A 5 14.59 4.71 -6.87
C LYS A 5 13.84 4.01 -8.00
N GLU A 6 14.06 2.70 -8.17
CA GLU A 6 13.41 1.94 -9.23
C GLU A 6 11.93 1.71 -8.94
N CYS A 7 11.55 1.50 -7.67
CA CYS A 7 10.16 1.32 -7.25
C CYS A 7 9.29 2.53 -7.62
N LYS A 8 9.78 3.74 -7.29
CA LYS A 8 9.14 5.02 -7.64
C LYS A 8 9.03 5.24 -9.14
N ALA A 9 10.06 4.88 -9.89
CA ALA A 9 10.07 5.02 -11.35
C ALA A 9 9.04 4.07 -12.00
N ALA A 10 8.91 2.85 -11.50
CA ALA A 10 7.91 1.89 -11.95
C ALA A 10 6.49 2.40 -11.67
N ALA A 11 6.22 2.81 -10.42
CA ALA A 11 4.93 3.38 -10.03
C ALA A 11 4.55 4.60 -10.88
N PHE A 12 5.50 5.50 -11.13
CA PHE A 12 5.26 6.67 -11.97
C PHE A 12 4.97 6.31 -13.43
N LYS A 13 5.66 5.29 -13.97
CA LYS A 13 5.42 4.80 -15.33
C LYS A 13 4.02 4.18 -15.45
N ILE A 14 3.56 3.49 -14.41
CA ILE A 14 2.20 2.93 -14.34
C ILE A 14 1.17 4.05 -14.29
N LEU A 15 1.39 5.09 -13.48
CA LEU A 15 0.53 6.27 -13.43
C LEU A 15 0.43 6.95 -14.81
N LEU A 16 1.57 7.13 -15.49
CA LEU A 16 1.59 7.66 -16.86
C LEU A 16 0.79 6.75 -17.81
N HIS A 17 0.97 5.44 -17.73
CA HIS A 17 0.19 4.51 -18.55
C HIS A 17 -1.31 4.71 -18.35
N TYR A 18 -1.76 4.82 -17.11
CA TYR A 18 -3.16 5.11 -16.80
C TYR A 18 -3.63 6.45 -17.38
N ILE A 19 -2.82 7.51 -17.31
CA ILE A 19 -3.17 8.82 -17.90
C ILE A 19 -3.35 8.73 -19.42
N TYR A 20 -2.54 7.91 -20.09
CA TYR A 20 -2.60 7.77 -21.56
C TYR A 20 -3.63 6.76 -22.06
N THR A 21 -3.92 5.69 -21.31
CA THR A 21 -4.80 4.59 -21.75
C THR A 21 -6.14 4.53 -21.02
N GLY A 22 -6.26 5.23 -19.88
CA GLY A 22 -7.39 5.15 -18.97
C GLY A 22 -7.48 3.83 -18.18
N GLN A 23 -6.50 2.95 -18.31
CA GLN A 23 -6.53 1.60 -17.76
C GLN A 23 -5.21 1.23 -17.10
N ILE A 24 -5.27 0.37 -16.10
CA ILE A 24 -4.11 -0.07 -15.31
C ILE A 24 -4.28 -1.54 -14.91
N SER A 25 -3.19 -2.29 -14.97
CA SER A 25 -3.16 -3.69 -14.53
C SER A 25 -2.26 -3.81 -13.31
N LEU A 26 -2.87 -4.04 -12.14
CA LEU A 26 -2.17 -4.15 -10.85
C LEU A 26 -1.81 -5.61 -10.49
N THR A 27 -2.23 -6.59 -11.29
CA THR A 27 -2.26 -8.02 -10.97
C THR A 27 -0.89 -8.69 -10.80
N LYS A 28 0.20 -8.01 -11.12
CA LYS A 28 1.58 -8.55 -11.07
C LYS A 28 2.56 -7.60 -10.38
N GLU A 29 2.09 -6.50 -9.85
CA GLU A 29 2.97 -5.48 -9.27
C GLU A 29 3.33 -5.84 -7.84
N ASN A 30 4.58 -5.60 -7.47
CA ASN A 30 5.06 -5.79 -6.11
C ASN A 30 4.36 -4.83 -5.15
N GLU A 31 4.25 -5.24 -3.89
CA GLU A 31 3.57 -4.47 -2.85
C GLU A 31 4.20 -3.09 -2.66
N ASP A 32 5.53 -3.00 -2.68
CA ASP A 32 6.23 -1.72 -2.65
C ASP A 32 5.82 -0.78 -3.80
N ILE A 33 5.60 -1.33 -5.00
CA ILE A 33 5.18 -0.54 -6.18
C ILE A 33 3.73 -0.08 -5.99
N LEU A 34 2.87 -0.92 -5.44
CA LEU A 34 1.48 -0.55 -5.14
C LEU A 34 1.42 0.58 -4.10
N LEU A 35 2.26 0.52 -3.07
CA LEU A 35 2.35 1.54 -2.02
C LEU A 35 2.94 2.86 -2.55
N ASP A 36 3.99 2.81 -3.38
CA ASP A 36 4.52 3.99 -4.07
C ASP A 36 3.48 4.59 -5.04
N LEU A 37 2.77 3.74 -5.79
CA LEU A 37 1.71 4.18 -6.70
C LEU A 37 0.57 4.82 -5.93
N LEU A 38 0.17 4.26 -4.80
CA LEU A 38 -0.86 4.82 -3.92
C LEU A 38 -0.46 6.22 -3.44
N GLY A 39 0.80 6.41 -3.07
CA GLY A 39 1.34 7.72 -2.72
C GLY A 39 1.29 8.73 -3.87
N LEU A 40 1.65 8.28 -5.07
CA LEU A 40 1.59 9.11 -6.28
C LEU A 40 0.14 9.49 -6.60
N VAL A 41 -0.79 8.54 -6.68
CA VAL A 41 -2.19 8.85 -7.02
C VAL A 41 -2.83 9.78 -6.01
N HIS A 42 -2.51 9.62 -4.73
CA HIS A 42 -2.93 10.54 -3.68
C HIS A 42 -2.35 11.94 -3.87
N GLN A 43 -1.03 12.04 -4.10
CA GLN A 43 -0.34 13.31 -4.33
C GLN A 43 -0.85 14.05 -5.56
N TYR A 44 -1.18 13.32 -6.63
CA TYR A 44 -1.68 13.86 -7.88
C TYR A 44 -3.21 14.05 -7.90
N GLY A 45 -3.94 13.55 -6.90
CA GLY A 45 -5.40 13.72 -6.77
C GLY A 45 -6.25 12.80 -7.65
N PHE A 46 -5.77 11.61 -8.00
CA PHE A 46 -6.54 10.64 -8.78
C PHE A 46 -7.45 9.78 -7.88
N GLU A 47 -8.55 10.35 -7.39
CA GLU A 47 -9.45 9.68 -6.42
C GLU A 47 -10.03 8.33 -6.88
N GLN A 48 -10.38 8.19 -8.17
CA GLN A 48 -10.91 6.92 -8.70
C GLN A 48 -9.86 5.81 -8.66
N LEU A 49 -8.62 6.16 -8.99
CA LEU A 49 -7.51 5.22 -9.00
C LEU A 49 -7.06 4.90 -7.56
N GLU A 50 -7.04 5.91 -6.67
CA GLU A 50 -6.79 5.74 -5.24
C GLU A 50 -7.78 4.75 -4.59
N ASN A 51 -9.08 4.90 -4.87
CA ASN A 51 -10.10 3.97 -4.36
C ASN A 51 -9.88 2.56 -4.90
N SER A 52 -9.59 2.43 -6.20
CA SER A 52 -9.36 1.13 -6.84
C SER A 52 -8.11 0.44 -6.27
N LEU A 53 -7.02 1.18 -6.06
CA LEU A 53 -5.82 0.67 -5.39
C LEU A 53 -6.11 0.28 -3.94
N SER A 54 -6.83 1.12 -3.19
CA SER A 54 -7.15 0.85 -1.79
C SER A 54 -7.93 -0.46 -1.63
N ILE A 55 -8.91 -0.71 -2.50
CA ILE A 55 -9.67 -1.96 -2.51
C ILE A 55 -8.77 -3.15 -2.88
N TYR A 56 -7.90 -2.98 -3.88
CA TYR A 56 -6.96 -4.02 -4.28
C TYR A 56 -5.99 -4.40 -3.16
N ILE A 57 -5.41 -3.40 -2.50
CA ILE A 57 -4.49 -3.57 -1.36
C ILE A 57 -5.21 -4.25 -0.18
N GLN A 58 -6.47 -3.89 0.09
CA GLN A 58 -7.28 -4.59 1.10
C GLN A 58 -7.51 -6.07 0.76
N SER A 59 -7.64 -6.41 -0.53
CA SER A 59 -7.87 -7.78 -0.98
C SER A 59 -6.64 -8.69 -0.85
N ILE A 60 -5.44 -8.13 -1.01
CA ILE A 60 -4.17 -8.86 -0.84
C ILE A 60 -3.62 -8.80 0.60
N LEU A 61 -4.33 -8.10 1.48
CA LEU A 61 -3.90 -7.85 2.86
C LEU A 61 -3.72 -9.17 3.62
N SER A 62 -2.56 -9.32 4.24
CA SER A 62 -2.11 -10.54 4.92
C SER A 62 -1.42 -10.19 6.23
N LEU A 63 -1.33 -11.14 7.17
CA LEU A 63 -0.72 -10.94 8.49
C LEU A 63 0.74 -10.44 8.44
N ASN A 64 1.48 -10.82 7.40
CA ASN A 64 2.88 -10.45 7.20
C ASN A 64 3.02 -9.04 6.61
N ASN A 65 2.00 -8.53 5.92
CA ASN A 65 2.11 -7.32 5.11
C ASN A 65 1.23 -6.19 5.65
N VAL A 66 0.26 -6.52 6.52
CA VAL A 66 -0.65 -5.56 7.15
C VAL A 66 0.09 -4.46 7.91
N CYS A 67 1.26 -4.75 8.50
CA CYS A 67 2.04 -3.74 9.21
C CYS A 67 2.59 -2.66 8.28
N ILE A 68 3.21 -3.07 7.16
CA ILE A 68 3.77 -2.16 6.14
C ILE A 68 2.65 -1.35 5.47
N ILE A 69 1.53 -2.01 5.15
CA ILE A 69 0.35 -1.36 4.56
C ILE A 69 -0.26 -0.35 5.55
N TYR A 70 -0.35 -0.68 6.84
CA TYR A 70 -0.87 0.22 7.86
C TYR A 70 0.01 1.47 8.04
N ASP A 71 1.33 1.29 8.11
CA ASP A 71 2.28 2.40 8.21
C ASP A 71 2.13 3.33 7.01
N THR A 72 2.04 2.75 5.82
CA THR A 72 1.82 3.49 4.57
C THR A 72 0.48 4.21 4.56
N ALA A 73 -0.60 3.57 5.00
CA ALA A 73 -1.92 4.18 5.10
C ALA A 73 -1.93 5.35 6.10
N CYS A 74 -1.14 5.25 7.17
CA CYS A 74 -0.92 6.34 8.12
C CYS A 74 -0.14 7.50 7.48
N LEU A 75 0.93 7.18 6.74
CA LEU A 75 1.79 8.15 6.06
C LEU A 75 1.04 8.96 5.00
N TYR A 76 0.19 8.30 4.20
CA TYR A 76 -0.66 8.96 3.20
C TYR A 76 -2.02 9.44 3.74
N LYS A 77 -2.26 9.33 5.06
CA LYS A 77 -3.52 9.74 5.71
C LYS A 77 -4.79 9.14 5.08
N LEU A 78 -4.68 7.92 4.57
CA LEU A 78 -5.78 7.19 3.95
C LEU A 78 -6.66 6.57 5.04
N ASN A 79 -7.58 7.38 5.57
CA ASN A 79 -8.39 7.00 6.73
C ASN A 79 -9.15 5.68 6.53
N ASN A 80 -9.68 5.43 5.33
CA ASN A 80 -10.44 4.22 5.03
C ASN A 80 -9.55 2.97 5.05
N LEU A 81 -8.40 3.01 4.37
CA LEU A 81 -7.43 1.93 4.36
C LEU A 81 -6.85 1.70 5.77
N ARG A 82 -6.54 2.78 6.49
CA ARG A 82 -6.02 2.73 7.87
C ARG A 82 -7.01 2.06 8.82
N GLU A 83 -8.29 2.41 8.74
CA GLU A 83 -9.33 1.82 9.59
C GLU A 83 -9.51 0.33 9.27
N HIS A 84 -9.51 -0.04 7.99
CA HIS A 84 -9.61 -1.43 7.57
C HIS A 84 -8.40 -2.27 8.04
N CYS A 85 -7.19 -1.72 7.88
CA CYS A 85 -5.97 -2.35 8.38
C CYS A 85 -5.98 -2.43 9.91
N ALA A 86 -6.43 -1.39 10.61
CA ALA A 86 -6.53 -1.39 12.08
C ALA A 86 -7.49 -2.47 12.58
N LEU A 87 -8.65 -2.63 11.93
CA LEU A 87 -9.61 -3.68 12.25
C LEU A 87 -9.02 -5.08 12.00
N PHE A 88 -8.29 -5.26 10.91
CA PHE A 88 -7.60 -6.51 10.63
C PHE A 88 -6.51 -6.80 11.68
N ILE A 89 -5.71 -5.80 12.04
CA ILE A 89 -4.70 -5.92 13.08
C ILE A 89 -5.33 -6.25 14.43
N ASP A 90 -6.45 -5.60 14.80
CA ASP A 90 -7.14 -5.84 16.07
C ASP A 90 -7.72 -7.26 16.14
N ASN A 91 -8.37 -7.73 15.06
CA ASN A 91 -8.90 -9.09 14.97
C ASN A 91 -7.79 -10.15 15.06
N HIS A 92 -6.64 -9.87 14.46
CA HIS A 92 -5.49 -10.77 14.43
C HIS A 92 -4.37 -10.39 15.41
N ALA A 93 -4.66 -9.52 16.39
CA ALA A 93 -3.64 -8.92 17.25
C ALA A 93 -2.82 -9.99 17.98
N LYS A 94 -3.48 -11.06 18.43
CA LYS A 94 -2.83 -12.18 19.13
C LYS A 94 -1.83 -12.95 18.25
N GLU A 95 -2.03 -12.97 16.95
CA GLU A 95 -1.13 -13.62 16.00
C GLU A 95 -0.01 -12.68 15.55
N ILE A 96 -0.34 -11.42 15.29
CA ILE A 96 0.63 -10.39 14.89
C ILE A 96 1.63 -10.10 16.02
N ILE A 97 1.18 -10.08 17.29
CA ILE A 97 2.06 -9.91 18.47
C ILE A 97 3.03 -11.09 18.64
N LYS A 98 2.70 -12.27 18.11
CA LYS A 98 3.60 -13.44 18.11
C LYS A 98 4.60 -13.39 16.95
N THR A 99 4.27 -12.70 15.87
CA THR A 99 5.20 -12.46 14.78
C THR A 99 6.22 -11.41 15.24
N ASN A 100 7.50 -11.71 15.12
CA ASN A 100 8.62 -10.89 15.62
C ASN A 100 8.69 -9.45 15.07
N GLU A 101 7.80 -9.05 14.16
CA GLU A 101 7.73 -7.69 13.60
C GLU A 101 7.35 -6.63 14.64
N PHE A 102 6.62 -6.98 15.70
CA PHE A 102 6.30 -6.02 16.77
C PHE A 102 7.54 -5.56 17.56
N PHE A 103 8.61 -6.36 17.60
CA PHE A 103 9.87 -5.97 18.25
C PHE A 103 10.76 -5.08 17.37
N ALA A 104 10.54 -5.03 16.05
CA ALA A 104 11.34 -4.22 15.13
C ALA A 104 10.94 -2.73 15.11
N LEU A 105 9.75 -2.38 15.62
CA LEU A 105 9.30 -0.99 15.77
C LEU A 105 9.83 -0.29 17.05
N SER A 106 10.53 -1.03 17.92
CA SER A 106 11.08 -0.53 19.19
C SER A 106 12.61 -0.45 19.21
N SER A 107 13.28 -0.33 18.06
CA SER A 107 14.74 -0.14 17.97
C SER A 107 15.12 0.90 16.93
#